data_AF-A0A833PFI2-F1
#
_entry.id   AF-A0A833PFI2-F1
#
_cell.length_a   1.000
_cell.length_b   1.000
_cell.length_c   1.000
_cell.angle_alpha   90.00
_cell.angle_beta   90.00
_cell.angle_gamma   90.00
#
_symmetry.space_group_name_H-M   'P 1'
#
loop_
_entity.id
_entity.type
_entity.pdbx_description
1 polymer ?
#
loop_
_entity_poly.entity_id
_entity_poly.type
_entity_poly.pdbx_seq_one_letter_code
_entity_poly.pdbx_strand_id
1 'polypeptide(L)'
;MLKPKISFKMKKWTCKHCGLLKEVSKWRIKVGESVFFNISYMNKNYENLNKTITGIVIGRQNKFLTVLDQNSNQTYFIDQNEVHLTNSPALFLYNMYGSCLCKHNNN
;
A
#
# COMPACT_ATOMS: atom_id res chain seq x y z
N MET A 1 -24.17 -6.02 14.67
CA MET A 1 -22.86 -5.62 14.13
C MET A 1 -22.18 -4.70 15.12
N LEU A 2 -21.13 -5.17 15.80
CA LEU A 2 -20.31 -4.32 16.68
C LEU A 2 -19.48 -3.39 15.81
N LYS A 3 -19.72 -2.07 15.88
CA LYS A 3 -18.81 -1.07 15.29
C LYS A 3 -17.66 -0.89 16.27
N PRO A 4 -16.45 -1.43 16.01
CA PRO A 4 -15.33 -1.18 16.89
C PRO A 4 -15.05 0.32 16.92
N LYS A 5 -14.90 0.87 18.13
CA LYS A 5 -14.66 2.30 18.37
C LYS A 5 -13.17 2.61 18.17
N ILE A 6 -12.67 2.40 16.95
CA ILE A 6 -11.28 2.72 16.60
C ILE A 6 -11.21 4.22 16.30
N SER A 7 -10.53 4.97 17.16
CA SER A 7 -10.24 6.39 16.92
C SER A 7 -9.14 6.50 15.86
N PHE A 8 -9.51 6.68 14.61
CA PHE A 8 -8.58 6.95 13.50
C PHE A 8 -8.04 8.39 13.47
N LYS A 9 -8.27 9.17 14.53
CA LYS A 9 -7.89 10.60 14.56
C LYS A 9 -6.40 10.75 14.17
N MET A 10 -6.19 11.51 13.10
CA MET A 10 -4.91 11.98 12.55
C MET A 10 -4.11 11.05 11.62
N LYS A 11 -4.69 9.99 11.06
CA LYS A 11 -3.99 9.24 9.99
C LYS A 11 -4.29 9.81 8.60
N LYS A 12 -3.23 10.03 7.78
CA LYS A 12 -3.32 10.69 6.44
C LYS A 12 -4.29 10.01 5.46
N TRP A 13 -4.60 8.73 5.69
CA TRP A 13 -5.46 7.88 4.88
C TRP A 13 -6.96 7.94 5.20
N THR A 14 -7.41 8.57 6.29
CA THR A 14 -8.84 8.80 6.50
C THR A 14 -9.29 10.10 5.85
N CYS A 15 -10.47 10.11 5.24
CA CYS A 15 -11.11 11.33 4.74
C CYS A 15 -11.58 12.19 5.92
N LYS A 16 -11.21 13.46 5.93
CA LYS A 16 -11.67 14.40 6.97
C LYS A 16 -13.16 14.70 6.90
N HIS A 17 -13.79 14.54 5.73
CA HIS A 17 -15.21 14.82 5.52
C HIS A 17 -16.11 13.66 5.94
N CYS A 18 -15.83 12.43 5.49
CA CYS A 18 -16.71 11.27 5.73
C CYS A 18 -16.13 10.20 6.67
N GLY A 19 -14.87 10.32 7.09
CA GLY A 19 -14.21 9.33 7.97
C GLY A 19 -13.82 8.00 7.31
N LEU A 20 -14.25 7.75 6.06
CA LEU A 20 -13.89 6.55 5.29
C LEU A 20 -12.45 6.61 4.78
N LEU A 21 -11.93 5.47 4.30
CA LEU A 21 -10.55 5.36 3.83
C LEU A 21 -10.38 5.97 2.43
N LYS A 22 -9.39 6.84 2.23
CA LYS A 22 -9.03 7.37 0.90
C LYS A 22 -8.48 6.26 0.03
N GLU A 23 -8.87 6.18 -1.23
CA GLU A 23 -8.37 5.16 -2.17
C GLU A 23 -6.83 5.10 -2.23
N VAL A 24 -6.23 3.91 -2.03
CA VAL A 24 -4.75 3.73 -2.08
C VAL A 24 -4.22 3.81 -3.51
N SER A 25 -5.01 3.37 -4.49
CA SER A 25 -4.65 3.25 -5.92
C SER A 25 -4.26 4.56 -6.61
N LYS A 26 -4.43 5.71 -5.94
CA LYS A 26 -4.07 7.04 -6.46
C LYS A 26 -2.92 7.71 -5.71
N TRP A 27 -2.32 7.01 -4.75
CA TRP A 27 -1.22 7.58 -4.00
C TRP A 27 0.02 7.51 -4.86
N ARG A 28 0.50 8.68 -5.31
CA ARG A 28 1.76 8.77 -6.04
C ARG A 28 2.89 8.41 -5.08
N ILE A 29 3.24 7.13 -5.05
CA ILE A 29 4.35 6.62 -4.24
C ILE A 29 5.64 7.34 -4.66
N LYS A 30 6.33 7.94 -3.69
CA LYS A 30 7.53 8.75 -3.89
C LYS A 30 8.79 7.98 -3.51
N VAL A 31 9.91 8.43 -4.06
CA VAL A 31 11.24 8.00 -3.61
C VAL A 31 11.40 8.34 -2.12
N GLY A 32 11.97 7.39 -1.36
CA GLY A 32 12.12 7.45 0.09
C GLY A 32 10.95 6.86 0.88
N GLU A 33 9.83 6.52 0.25
CA GLU A 33 8.71 5.90 0.96
C GLU A 33 8.92 4.39 1.19
N SER A 34 8.53 3.93 2.38
CA SER A 34 8.51 2.51 2.71
C SER A 34 7.26 1.85 2.14
N VAL A 35 7.48 0.74 1.44
CA VAL A 35 6.46 -0.01 0.72
C VAL A 35 6.55 -1.50 1.02
N PHE A 36 5.48 -2.22 0.73
CA PHE A 36 5.47 -3.67 0.65
C PHE A 36 4.70 -4.16 -0.57
N PHE A 37 5.05 -5.35 -1.04
CA PHE A 37 4.39 -6.04 -2.14
C PHE A 37 4.60 -7.54 -1.99
N ASN A 38 3.77 -8.34 -2.66
CA ASN A 38 3.88 -9.79 -2.63
C ASN A 38 4.54 -10.28 -3.92
N ILE A 39 5.48 -11.21 -3.78
CA ILE A 39 6.04 -11.97 -4.89
C ILE A 39 5.66 -13.43 -4.75
N SER A 40 5.41 -14.09 -5.88
CA SER A 40 5.25 -15.53 -5.97
C SER A 40 6.41 -16.10 -6.77
N TYR A 41 7.08 -17.12 -6.24
CA TYR A 41 8.12 -17.84 -6.98
C TYR A 41 7.97 -19.35 -6.79
N MET A 42 8.34 -20.09 -7.82
CA MET A 42 8.38 -21.55 -7.78
C MET A 42 9.68 -22.00 -7.14
N ASN A 43 9.59 -22.88 -6.13
CA ASN A 43 10.78 -23.53 -5.59
C ASN A 43 11.24 -24.70 -6.48
N LYS A 44 12.34 -25.35 -6.10
CA LYS A 44 12.88 -26.51 -6.83
C LYS A 44 11.94 -27.72 -6.86
N ASN A 45 10.95 -27.75 -5.97
CA ASN A 45 9.93 -28.80 -5.87
C ASN A 45 8.64 -28.44 -6.61
N TYR A 46 8.64 -27.37 -7.42
CA TYR A 46 7.47 -26.84 -8.11
C TYR A 46 6.32 -26.40 -7.17
N GLU A 47 6.65 -26.05 -5.93
CA GLU A 47 5.69 -25.45 -5.01
C GLU A 47 5.72 -23.93 -5.18
N ASN A 48 4.53 -23.33 -5.21
CA ASN A 48 4.38 -21.89 -5.29
C ASN A 48 4.56 -21.27 -3.89
N LEU A 49 5.63 -20.50 -3.71
CA LEU A 49 5.92 -19.81 -2.46
C LEU A 49 5.59 -18.33 -2.60
N ASN A 50 4.73 -17.86 -1.70
CA ASN A 50 4.40 -16.44 -1.58
C ASN A 50 5.28 -15.79 -0.52
N LYS A 51 5.92 -14.69 -0.86
CA LYS A 51 6.72 -13.88 0.06
C LYS A 51 6.28 -12.42 -0.01
N THR A 52 6.08 -11.81 1.14
CA THR A 52 5.92 -10.36 1.23
C THR A 52 7.29 -9.71 1.34
N ILE A 53 7.61 -8.82 0.41
CA ILE A 53 8.81 -7.99 0.43
C ILE A 53 8.44 -6.65 1.05
N THR A 54 9.27 -6.16 1.96
CA THR A 54 9.19 -4.79 2.51
C THR A 54 10.45 -4.05 2.13
N GLY A 55 10.31 -2.85 1.58
CA GLY A 55 11.45 -2.12 1.03
C GLY A 55 11.25 -0.61 1.01
N ILE A 56 12.29 0.09 0.59
CA ILE A 56 12.27 1.54 0.37
C ILE A 56 12.32 1.80 -1.13
N VAL A 57 11.48 2.71 -1.61
CA VAL A 57 11.53 3.17 -3.00
C VAL A 57 12.78 4.02 -3.20
N ILE A 58 13.71 3.55 -4.03
CA ILE A 58 14.97 4.25 -4.34
C ILE A 58 14.95 4.92 -5.72
N GLY A 59 13.98 4.59 -6.58
CA GLY A 59 13.86 5.16 -7.92
C GLY A 59 12.44 5.08 -8.45
N ARG A 60 12.12 5.95 -9.41
CA ARG A 60 10.83 5.97 -10.10
C ARG A 60 11.01 6.26 -11.57
N GLN A 61 10.37 5.45 -12.42
CA GLN A 61 10.28 5.64 -13.86
C GLN A 61 8.82 5.50 -14.29
N ASN A 62 8.15 6.62 -14.53
CA ASN A 62 6.70 6.67 -14.81
C ASN A 62 5.86 5.97 -13.74
N LYS A 63 5.30 4.80 -14.07
CA LYS A 63 4.48 3.96 -13.19
C LYS A 63 5.29 2.88 -12.47
N PHE A 64 6.55 2.68 -12.82
CA PHE A 64 7.40 1.68 -12.21
C PHE A 64 8.25 2.27 -11.08
N LEU A 65 8.44 1.48 -10.04
CA LEU A 65 9.22 1.80 -8.86
C LEU A 65 10.42 0.85 -8.78
N THR A 66 11.57 1.41 -8.43
CA THR A 66 12.74 0.64 -8.00
C THR A 66 12.72 0.59 -6.49
N VAL A 67 12.62 -0.61 -5.91
CA VAL A 67 12.47 -0.84 -4.46
C VAL A 67 13.66 -1.65 -3.96
N LEU A 68 14.35 -1.14 -2.94
CA LEU A 68 15.40 -1.84 -2.22
C LEU A 68 14.79 -2.59 -1.03
N ASP A 69 14.87 -3.93 -1.02
CA ASP A 69 14.49 -4.76 0.13
C ASP A 69 15.46 -4.52 1.27
N GLN A 70 14.91 -4.10 2.41
CA GLN A 70 15.68 -3.75 3.60
C GLN A 70 16.32 -4.97 4.27
N ASN A 71 15.82 -6.19 3.99
CA ASN A 71 16.30 -7.42 4.63
C ASN A 71 17.32 -8.19 3.79
N SER A 72 17.20 -8.15 2.46
CA SER A 72 18.03 -8.95 1.56
C SER A 72 18.99 -8.13 0.70
N ASN A 73 18.92 -6.80 0.76
CA ASN A 73 19.61 -5.86 -0.15
C ASN A 73 19.33 -6.13 -1.63
N GLN A 74 18.29 -6.90 -1.96
CA GLN A 74 17.84 -7.10 -3.33
C GLN A 74 17.06 -5.89 -3.82
N THR A 75 17.19 -5.60 -5.11
CA THR A 75 16.44 -4.52 -5.75
C THR A 75 15.36 -5.12 -6.65
N TYR A 76 14.15 -4.59 -6.56
CA TYR A 76 13.00 -4.99 -7.34
C TYR A 76 12.52 -3.84 -8.23
N PHE A 77 12.05 -4.18 -9.42
CA PHE A 77 11.41 -3.25 -10.34
C PHE A 77 9.95 -3.67 -10.52
N ILE A 78 9.01 -2.83 -10.09
CA ILE A 78 7.60 -3.22 -9.93
C ILE A 78 6.65 -2.08 -10.31
N ASP A 79 5.48 -2.42 -10.86
CA ASP A 79 4.42 -1.44 -11.15
C ASP A 79 3.85 -0.89 -9.83
N GLN A 80 3.67 0.43 -9.72
CA GLN A 80 3.17 1.09 -8.52
C GLN A 80 1.80 0.56 -8.06
N ASN A 81 1.01 -0.03 -8.96
CA ASN A 81 -0.31 -0.58 -8.64
C ASN A 81 -0.23 -1.91 -7.88
N GLU A 82 0.92 -2.59 -7.91
CA GLU A 82 1.18 -3.83 -7.19
C GLU A 82 1.86 -3.59 -5.84
N VAL A 83 2.05 -2.31 -5.48
CA VAL A 83 2.80 -1.87 -4.31
C VAL A 83 1.88 -1.12 -3.35
N HIS A 84 2.08 -1.36 -2.06
CA HIS A 84 1.34 -0.71 -0.98
C HIS A 84 2.29 0.03 -0.06
N LEU A 85 1.94 1.24 0.41
CA LEU A 85 2.73 1.89 1.44
C LEU A 85 2.60 1.12 2.76
N THR A 86 3.69 0.95 3.51
CA THR A 86 3.65 0.27 4.83
C THR A 86 2.79 1.00 5.85
N ASN A 87 2.59 2.31 5.66
CA ASN A 87 1.74 3.14 6.51
C ASN A 87 0.29 3.28 6.01
N SER A 88 -0.05 2.63 4.88
CA SER A 88 -1.41 2.63 4.33
C SER A 88 -2.30 1.64 5.08
N PRO A 89 -3.64 1.84 5.06
CA PRO A 89 -4.54 0.87 5.66
C PRO A 89 -4.45 -0.44 4.88
N ALA A 90 -4.30 -1.56 5.59
CA ALA A 90 -4.39 -2.88 4.98
C ALA A 90 -5.73 -3.05 4.23
N LEU A 91 -5.75 -3.86 3.17
CA LEU A 91 -6.96 -4.15 2.39
C LEU A 91 -8.14 -4.59 3.26
N PHE A 92 -7.87 -5.33 4.33
CA PHE A 92 -8.86 -5.69 5.34
C PHE A 92 -9.63 -4.49 5.91
N LEU A 93 -8.96 -3.35 6.15
CA LEU A 93 -9.62 -2.14 6.65
C LEU A 93 -10.55 -1.54 5.60
N TYR A 94 -10.25 -1.65 4.29
CA TYR A 94 -11.20 -1.25 3.24
C TYR A 94 -12.45 -2.10 3.24
N ASN A 95 -12.33 -3.41 3.44
CA ASN A 95 -13.49 -4.28 3.52
C ASN A 95 -14.38 -3.96 4.74
N MET A 96 -13.79 -3.45 5.83
CA MET A 96 -14.51 -3.12 7.04
C MET A 96 -15.14 -1.73 7.03
N TYR A 97 -14.42 -0.72 6.51
CA TYR A 97 -14.81 0.68 6.60
C TYR A 97 -15.21 1.30 5.26
N GLY A 98 -14.97 0.62 4.14
CA GLY A 98 -15.25 1.12 2.80
C GLY A 98 -14.29 2.22 2.33
N SER A 99 -14.44 2.56 1.05
CA SER A 99 -13.68 3.61 0.39
C SER A 99 -14.41 4.95 0.44
N CYS A 100 -13.65 6.03 0.58
CA CYS A 100 -14.15 7.39 0.51
C CYS A 100 -14.59 7.73 -0.92
N LEU A 101 -15.88 8.06 -1.08
CA LEU A 101 -16.48 8.49 -2.34
C LEU A 101 -16.75 10.01 -2.41
N CYS A 102 -16.25 10.79 -1.45
CA CYS A 102 -16.41 12.24 -1.48
C CYS A 102 -15.79 12.79 -2.76
N LYS A 103 -16.59 13.47 -3.59
CA LYS A 103 -16.06 14.35 -4.62
C LYS A 103 -15.30 15.45 -3.89
N HIS A 104 -14.05 15.69 -4.25
CA HIS A 104 -13.31 16.86 -3.77
C HIS A 104 -14.03 18.11 -4.28
N ASN A 105 -15.01 18.61 -3.52
CA ASN A 105 -15.45 19.98 -3.68
C ASN A 105 -14.36 20.83 -3.04
N ASN A 106 -13.43 21.27 -3.86
CA ASN A 106 -12.50 22.34 -3.49
C ASN A 106 -13.35 23.60 -3.32
N ASN A 107 -13.70 23.92 -2.08
CA ASN A 107 -14.01 25.29 -1.68
C ASN A 107 -12.72 25.97 -1.27
#